data_AF-A0A522IV46-F1
#
_entry.id   AF-A0A522IV46-F1
#
_cell.length_a   1.000
_cell.length_b   1.000
_cell.length_c   1.000
_cell.angle_alpha   90.00
_cell.angle_beta   90.00
_cell.angle_gamma   90.00
#
_symmetry.space_group_name_H-M   'P 1'
#
loop_
_entity.id
_entity.type
_entity.pdbx_description
1 polymer ?
#
loop_
_entity_poly.entity_id
_entity_poly.type
_entity_poly.pdbx_seq_one_letter_code
_entity_poly.pdbx_strand_id
1 'polypeptide(L)'
;MTLKFIAETLNSIAAKRSALGQLTFDQKGPHHLAHGIEAIRPQWKFSGVYVLTKPSAPEWNLDFKESDAEVWYVGMTASDIFQCMLRHFGPLLGNSPVAYGHRWTNGSAPPDIESCLAKGEVVLYPIEVRSSEPELTKKQSGLLPGLVEKQLLVAYADRYGSLPPLNLSM
;
A
#
# COMPACT_ATOMS: atom_id res chain seq x y z
N MET A 1 -6.11 -8.84 8.72
CA MET A 1 -5.37 -7.73 9.36
C MET A 1 -6.05 -6.41 9.08
N THR A 2 -6.10 -5.49 10.04
CA THR A 2 -6.70 -4.15 9.85
C THR A 2 -5.64 -3.07 9.60
N LEU A 3 -6.05 -1.89 9.10
CA LEU A 3 -5.15 -0.74 8.96
C LEU A 3 -4.59 -0.23 10.29
N LYS A 4 -5.36 -0.32 11.38
CA LYS A 4 -4.87 -0.02 12.74
C LYS A 4 -3.60 -0.80 13.07
N PHE A 5 -3.59 -2.09 12.75
CA PHE A 5 -2.42 -2.92 12.99
C PHE A 5 -1.21 -2.54 12.11
N ILE A 6 -1.43 -2.08 10.87
CA ILE A 6 -0.36 -1.49 10.06
C ILE A 6 0.24 -0.29 10.80
N ALA A 7 -0.60 0.62 11.31
CA ALA A 7 -0.14 1.81 12.02
C ALA A 7 0.66 1.44 13.29
N GLU A 8 0.19 0.48 14.08
CA GLU A 8 0.89 -0.04 15.27
C GLU A 8 2.25 -0.66 14.90
N THR A 9 2.29 -1.42 13.80
CA THR A 9 3.51 -2.06 13.32
C THR A 9 4.51 -1.02 12.82
N LEU A 10 4.06 -0.01 12.07
CA LEU A 10 4.92 1.12 11.65
C LEU A 10 5.51 1.84 12.86
N ASN A 11 4.70 2.12 13.89
CA ASN A 11 5.21 2.74 15.12
C ASN A 11 6.27 1.85 15.80
N SER A 12 6.06 0.53 15.81
CA SER A 12 7.02 -0.43 16.36
C SER A 12 8.32 -0.50 15.56
N ILE A 13 8.24 -0.37 14.23
CA ILE A 13 9.41 -0.27 13.34
C ILE A 13 10.15 1.05 13.59
N ALA A 14 9.44 2.18 13.69
CA ALA A 14 10.01 3.49 14.01
C ALA A 14 10.57 3.58 15.44
N ALA A 15 10.19 2.70 16.36
CA ALA A 15 10.78 2.69 17.70
C ALA A 15 12.18 2.05 17.73
N LYS A 16 12.59 1.36 16.66
CA LYS A 16 13.85 0.62 16.58
C LYS A 16 14.76 1.20 15.51
N ARG A 17 16.05 1.30 15.82
CA ARG A 17 17.07 1.68 14.84
C ARG A 17 17.30 0.53 13.86
N SER A 18 17.21 0.81 12.57
CA SER A 18 17.55 -0.15 11.50
C SER A 18 19.03 -0.05 11.11
N ALA A 19 19.50 -0.97 10.26
CA ALA A 19 20.84 -0.90 9.68
C ALA A 19 21.06 0.36 8.81
N LEU A 20 19.98 0.99 8.34
CA LEU A 20 20.01 2.23 7.56
C LEU A 20 19.57 3.45 8.38
N GLY A 21 19.59 3.33 9.70
CA GLY A 21 19.24 4.39 10.63
C GLY A 21 17.83 4.33 11.16
N GLN A 22 17.40 5.45 11.73
CA GLN A 22 16.07 5.58 12.30
C GLN A 22 15.05 5.87 11.20
N LEU A 23 14.09 4.96 11.02
CA LEU A 23 13.05 5.10 10.02
C LEU A 23 11.97 6.08 10.47
N THR A 24 11.49 6.90 9.53
CA THR A 24 10.37 7.82 9.70
C THR A 24 9.34 7.59 8.61
N PHE A 25 8.08 7.86 8.94
CA PHE A 25 6.93 7.55 8.08
C PHE A 25 6.04 8.77 7.93
N ASP A 26 5.64 9.05 6.69
CA ASP A 26 4.66 10.09 6.37
C ASP A 26 3.49 9.45 5.63
N GLN A 27 2.39 9.27 6.36
CA GLN A 27 1.16 8.66 5.86
C GLN A 27 0.39 9.71 5.07
N LYS A 28 0.13 9.44 3.79
CA LYS A 28 -0.69 10.31 2.96
C LYS A 28 -2.16 9.93 3.07
N GLY A 29 -3.04 10.86 2.71
CA GLY A 29 -4.48 10.62 2.71
C GLY A 29 -4.86 9.41 1.83
N PRO A 30 -5.85 8.60 2.25
CA PRO A 30 -6.33 7.49 1.46
C PRO A 30 -6.94 7.94 0.14
N HIS A 31 -6.94 7.06 -0.85
CA HIS A 31 -7.61 7.30 -2.13
C HIS A 31 -8.47 6.12 -2.55
N HIS A 32 -9.74 6.40 -2.81
CA HIS A 32 -10.65 5.42 -3.39
C HIS A 32 -10.41 5.32 -4.89
N LEU A 33 -10.11 4.10 -5.39
CA LEU A 33 -9.76 3.90 -6.79
C LEU A 33 -10.92 4.29 -7.74
N ALA A 34 -12.17 4.12 -7.30
CA ALA A 34 -13.33 4.59 -8.06
C ALA A 34 -13.33 6.09 -8.43
N HIS A 35 -12.53 6.93 -7.75
CA HIS A 35 -12.38 8.34 -8.11
C HIS A 35 -11.31 8.59 -9.20
N GLY A 36 -10.73 7.52 -9.75
CA GLY A 36 -9.72 7.57 -10.78
C GLY A 36 -8.31 7.80 -10.23
N ILE A 37 -7.33 7.13 -10.83
CA ILE A 37 -5.94 7.17 -10.36
C ILE A 37 -5.22 8.47 -10.73
N GLU A 38 -5.67 9.23 -11.73
CA GLU A 38 -4.97 10.47 -12.12
C GLU A 38 -5.03 11.56 -11.05
N ALA A 39 -6.07 11.57 -10.21
CA ALA A 39 -6.23 12.54 -9.12
C ALA A 39 -5.10 12.48 -8.08
N ILE A 40 -4.46 11.32 -7.90
CA ILE A 40 -3.35 11.13 -6.94
C ILE A 40 -1.97 11.46 -7.52
N ARG A 41 -1.86 11.64 -8.84
CA ARG A 41 -0.58 11.89 -9.53
C ARG A 41 0.28 13.01 -8.93
N PRO A 42 -0.25 14.17 -8.51
CA PRO A 42 0.60 15.21 -7.93
C PRO A 42 1.07 14.87 -6.50
N GLN A 43 0.33 14.03 -5.78
CA GLN A 43 0.54 13.81 -4.36
C GLN A 43 1.44 12.60 -4.08
N TRP A 44 1.49 11.60 -4.96
CA TRP A 44 2.12 10.30 -4.69
C TRP A 44 3.41 10.03 -5.47
N LYS A 45 4.16 11.07 -5.82
CA LYS A 45 5.47 10.99 -6.49
C LYS A 45 6.63 10.78 -5.51
N PHE A 46 6.60 9.68 -4.78
CA PHE A 46 7.63 9.35 -3.80
C PHE A 46 7.85 7.85 -3.66
N SER A 47 8.96 7.49 -3.00
CA SER A 47 9.36 6.13 -2.66
C SER A 47 8.73 5.73 -1.32
N GLY A 48 8.23 4.50 -1.22
CA GLY A 48 7.53 4.09 -0.01
C GLY A 48 6.75 2.79 -0.14
N VAL A 49 5.90 2.58 0.86
CA VAL A 49 5.00 1.44 0.98
C VAL A 49 3.58 1.91 0.69
N TYR A 50 2.74 1.02 0.21
CA TYR A 50 1.31 1.26 0.05
C TYR A 50 0.50 0.03 0.47
N VAL A 51 -0.68 0.29 0.99
CA VAL A 51 -1.63 -0.73 1.45
C VAL A 51 -2.90 -0.64 0.61
N LEU A 52 -3.42 -1.79 0.17
CA LEU A 52 -4.75 -1.88 -0.46
C LEU A 52 -5.72 -2.50 0.54
N THR A 53 -6.90 -1.94 0.60
CA THR A 53 -7.98 -2.42 1.47
C THR A 53 -9.32 -2.38 0.75
N LYS A 54 -10.29 -3.13 1.30
CA LYS A 54 -11.69 -2.90 0.99
C LYS A 54 -12.12 -1.52 1.54
N PRO A 55 -12.97 -0.76 0.84
CA PRO A 55 -13.63 0.40 1.43
C PRO A 55 -14.38 -0.01 2.70
N SER A 56 -14.13 0.68 3.81
CA SER A 56 -15.04 0.62 4.96
C SER A 56 -16.29 1.41 4.58
N ALA A 57 -17.45 0.75 4.55
CA ALA A 57 -18.72 1.46 4.36
C ALA A 57 -19.21 1.97 5.74
N PRO A 58 -19.70 3.23 5.86
CA PRO A 58 -19.93 4.22 4.82
C PRO A 58 -18.75 5.18 4.52
N GLU A 59 -17.72 5.21 5.37
CA GLU A 59 -16.60 6.15 5.28
C GLU A 59 -15.32 5.46 4.80
N TRP A 60 -14.97 5.67 3.53
CA TRP A 60 -13.78 5.05 2.93
C TRP A 60 -12.48 5.80 3.23
N ASN A 61 -12.60 7.09 3.59
CA ASN A 61 -11.49 8.04 3.74
C ASN A 61 -11.00 8.17 5.19
N LEU A 62 -11.16 7.12 5.98
CA LEU A 62 -10.67 7.05 7.35
C LEU A 62 -9.14 7.02 7.40
N ASP A 63 -8.57 7.64 8.42
CA ASP A 63 -7.12 7.57 8.66
C ASP A 63 -6.69 6.15 9.05
N PHE A 64 -5.39 5.85 8.85
CA PHE A 64 -4.78 4.56 9.18
C PHE A 64 -5.08 4.07 10.60
N LYS A 65 -5.16 4.99 11.57
CA LYS A 65 -5.36 4.68 12.99
C LYS A 65 -6.82 4.44 13.36
N GLU A 66 -7.75 4.78 12.47
CA GLU A 66 -9.19 4.74 12.71
C GLU A 66 -9.86 3.63 11.92
N SER A 67 -9.27 3.23 10.79
CA SER A 67 -9.82 2.24 9.89
C SER A 67 -9.57 0.81 10.34
N ASP A 68 -10.65 0.08 10.60
CA ASP A 68 -10.63 -1.38 10.79
C ASP A 68 -10.71 -2.15 9.46
N ALA A 69 -10.53 -1.46 8.32
CA ALA A 69 -10.59 -2.06 7.00
C ALA A 69 -9.61 -3.22 6.86
N GLU A 70 -10.07 -4.30 6.25
CA GLU A 70 -9.23 -5.45 5.95
C GLU A 70 -8.14 -5.09 4.94
N VAL A 71 -6.90 -5.43 5.28
CA VAL A 71 -5.73 -5.32 4.41
C VAL A 71 -5.68 -6.49 3.44
N TRP A 72 -5.78 -6.17 2.17
CA TRP A 72 -5.69 -7.12 1.05
C TRP A 72 -4.31 -7.23 0.46
N TYR A 73 -3.54 -6.13 0.46
CA TYR A 73 -2.18 -6.09 -0.08
C TYR A 73 -1.30 -5.11 0.67
N VAL A 74 -0.03 -5.46 0.81
CA VAL A 74 1.06 -4.53 1.16
C VAL A 74 2.12 -4.63 0.06
N GLY A 75 2.50 -3.51 -0.52
CA GLY A 75 3.56 -3.47 -1.50
C GLY A 75 4.46 -2.25 -1.34
N MET A 76 5.57 -2.26 -2.06
CA MET A 76 6.54 -1.18 -2.03
C MET A 76 7.01 -0.74 -3.41
N THR A 77 7.66 0.41 -3.43
CA THR A 77 8.42 0.91 -4.57
C THR A 77 9.57 1.78 -4.10
N ALA A 78 10.75 1.60 -4.71
CA ALA A 78 11.93 2.43 -4.48
C ALA A 78 11.91 3.74 -5.28
N SER A 79 10.89 3.94 -6.12
CA SER A 79 10.79 5.08 -7.03
C SER A 79 9.54 5.93 -6.75
N ASP A 80 8.44 5.62 -7.42
CA ASP A 80 7.22 6.41 -7.46
C ASP A 80 6.01 5.48 -7.22
N ILE A 81 5.25 5.74 -6.15
CA ILE A 81 4.04 4.97 -5.83
C ILE A 81 3.00 5.13 -6.95
N PHE A 82 2.79 6.33 -7.48
CA PHE A 82 1.82 6.53 -8.56
C PHE A 82 2.13 5.66 -9.78
N GLN A 83 3.39 5.59 -10.20
CA GLN A 83 3.81 4.70 -11.31
C GLN A 83 3.58 3.22 -10.97
N CYS A 84 3.78 2.83 -9.71
CA CYS A 84 3.45 1.48 -9.27
C CYS A 84 1.94 1.19 -9.33
N MET A 85 1.11 2.16 -8.93
CA MET A 85 -0.34 2.04 -9.01
C MET A 85 -0.81 1.95 -10.46
N LEU A 86 -0.24 2.74 -11.37
CA LEU A 86 -0.51 2.61 -12.81
C LEU A 86 -0.14 1.23 -13.38
N ARG A 87 0.92 0.59 -12.88
CA ARG A 87 1.27 -0.78 -13.31
C ARG A 87 0.32 -1.83 -12.76
N HIS A 88 -0.13 -1.68 -11.52
CA HIS A 88 -1.05 -2.62 -10.89
C HIS A 88 -2.46 -2.50 -11.44
N PHE A 89 -2.89 -1.26 -11.64
CA PHE A 89 -4.24 -0.96 -12.04
C PHE A 89 -4.38 -0.82 -13.55
N GLY A 90 -3.40 -0.26 -14.24
CA GLY A 90 -3.49 0.06 -15.66
C GLY A 90 -4.05 1.46 -15.90
N PRO A 91 -4.07 1.92 -17.16
CA PRO A 91 -4.72 3.17 -17.53
C PRO A 91 -6.25 3.03 -17.55
N LEU A 92 -6.96 4.12 -17.28
CA LEU A 92 -8.43 4.17 -17.41
C LEU A 92 -8.81 3.97 -18.89
N LEU A 93 -9.79 3.10 -19.16
CA LEU A 93 -10.40 2.95 -20.49
C LEU A 93 -11.80 3.57 -20.47
N GLY A 94 -11.95 4.71 -21.14
CA GLY A 94 -13.22 5.44 -21.21
C GLY A 94 -13.65 6.02 -19.85
N ASN A 95 -14.95 5.94 -19.56
CA ASN A 95 -15.54 6.43 -18.30
C ASN A 95 -15.55 5.36 -17.19
N SER A 96 -14.93 4.19 -17.41
CA SER A 96 -14.84 3.17 -16.37
C SER A 96 -13.85 3.64 -15.30
N PRO A 97 -14.25 3.65 -14.02
CA PRO A 97 -13.32 3.95 -12.93
C PRO A 97 -12.25 2.86 -12.76
N VAL A 98 -12.43 1.73 -13.44
CA VAL A 98 -11.60 0.54 -13.32
C VAL A 98 -10.82 0.36 -14.60
N ALA A 99 -9.51 0.29 -14.44
CA ALA A 99 -8.61 -0.03 -15.51
C ALA A 99 -8.75 -1.52 -15.90
N TYR A 100 -8.18 -1.90 -17.03
CA TYR A 100 -8.35 -3.25 -17.60
C TYR A 100 -6.96 -3.78 -17.90
N GLY A 101 -6.65 -5.02 -17.49
CA GLY A 101 -5.33 -5.62 -17.64
C GLY A 101 -4.46 -5.57 -16.37
N HIS A 102 -5.07 -5.78 -15.20
CA HIS A 102 -4.38 -5.74 -13.92
C HIS A 102 -3.48 -6.95 -13.68
N ARG A 103 -2.53 -6.78 -12.75
CA ARG A 103 -1.77 -7.90 -12.15
C ARG A 103 -2.67 -8.97 -11.52
N TRP A 104 -3.83 -8.57 -10.98
CA TRP A 104 -4.70 -9.42 -10.16
C TRP A 104 -6.05 -9.79 -10.78
N THR A 105 -6.48 -9.13 -11.87
CA THR A 105 -7.80 -9.37 -12.50
C THR A 105 -7.75 -10.44 -13.60
N ASN A 106 -6.72 -11.29 -13.60
CA ASN A 106 -6.57 -12.41 -14.53
C ASN A 106 -6.73 -13.75 -13.77
N GLY A 107 -7.58 -13.81 -12.75
CA GLY A 107 -7.84 -15.01 -11.96
C GLY A 107 -6.79 -15.38 -10.90
N SER A 108 -5.87 -14.46 -10.55
CA SER A 108 -4.89 -14.69 -9.49
C SER A 108 -5.36 -14.23 -8.10
N ALA A 109 -6.34 -13.32 -8.03
CA ALA A 109 -6.98 -12.90 -6.78
C ALA A 109 -8.10 -13.87 -6.35
N PRO A 110 -8.39 -13.97 -5.04
CA PRO A 110 -9.62 -14.60 -4.57
C PRO A 110 -10.87 -13.99 -5.22
N PRO A 111 -11.92 -14.78 -5.56
CA PRO A 111 -13.05 -14.29 -6.36
C PRO A 111 -13.80 -13.09 -5.76
N ASP A 112 -13.89 -13.01 -4.44
CA ASP A 112 -14.51 -11.90 -3.71
C ASP A 112 -13.71 -10.60 -3.84
N ILE A 113 -12.38 -10.68 -3.79
CA ILE A 113 -11.48 -9.55 -3.99
C ILE A 113 -11.42 -9.16 -5.48
N GLU A 114 -11.40 -10.14 -6.39
CA GLU A 114 -11.41 -9.90 -7.84
C GLU A 114 -12.63 -9.08 -8.26
N SER A 115 -13.82 -9.40 -7.74
CA SER A 115 -15.04 -8.62 -8.01
C SER A 115 -14.93 -7.17 -7.52
N CYS A 116 -14.32 -6.94 -6.36
CA CYS A 116 -14.11 -5.59 -5.81
C CYS A 116 -13.09 -4.81 -6.64
N LEU A 117 -11.97 -5.45 -7.00
CA LEU A 117 -10.94 -4.88 -7.87
C LEU A 117 -11.54 -4.46 -9.22
N ALA A 118 -12.36 -5.33 -9.83
CA ALA A 118 -13.04 -5.10 -11.10
C ALA A 118 -14.09 -3.96 -11.06
N LYS A 119 -14.48 -3.50 -9.86
CA LYS A 119 -15.38 -2.35 -9.64
C LYS A 119 -14.65 -1.10 -9.13
N GLY A 120 -13.34 -1.19 -8.89
CA GLY A 120 -12.57 -0.10 -8.27
C GLY A 120 -12.97 0.16 -6.82
N GLU A 121 -13.59 -0.83 -6.16
CA GLU A 121 -13.95 -0.84 -4.74
C GLU A 121 -12.71 -1.18 -3.92
N VAL A 122 -11.72 -0.30 -3.98
CA VAL A 122 -10.42 -0.44 -3.34
C VAL A 122 -10.00 0.91 -2.82
N VAL A 123 -9.50 0.95 -1.59
CA VAL A 123 -8.87 2.14 -1.04
C VAL A 123 -7.37 1.91 -0.91
N LEU A 124 -6.63 2.87 -1.42
CA LEU A 124 -5.18 2.93 -1.46
C LEU A 124 -4.66 3.83 -0.35
N TYR A 125 -3.68 3.33 0.39
CA TYR A 125 -3.13 3.97 1.57
C TYR A 125 -1.60 4.07 1.43
N PRO A 126 -1.04 5.21 0.99
CA PRO A 126 0.38 5.33 0.74
C PRO A 126 1.13 5.88 1.96
N ILE A 127 2.35 5.39 2.11
CA ILE A 127 3.24 5.70 3.22
C ILE A 127 4.61 6.00 2.64
N GLU A 128 5.02 7.26 2.73
CA GLU A 128 6.38 7.64 2.40
C GLU A 128 7.31 7.13 3.49
N VAL A 129 8.40 6.48 3.09
CA VAL A 129 9.40 5.92 4.01
C VAL A 129 10.69 6.72 3.87
N ARG A 130 11.16 7.29 4.98
CA ARG A 130 12.40 8.06 5.06
C ARG A 130 13.29 7.52 6.18
N SER A 131 14.53 7.99 6.20
CA SER A 131 15.46 7.80 7.33
C SER A 131 15.80 9.18 7.90
N SER A 132 15.97 9.29 9.21
CA SER A 132 16.49 10.51 9.84
C SER A 132 18.01 10.65 9.70
N GLU A 133 18.70 9.67 9.12
CA GLU A 133 20.14 9.75 8.88
C GLU A 133 20.44 10.70 7.71
N PRO A 134 21.33 11.68 7.91
CA PRO A 134 21.53 12.76 6.95
C PRO A 134 22.25 12.33 5.64
N GLU A 135 22.93 11.18 5.62
CA GLU A 135 23.82 10.81 4.50
C GLU A 135 23.59 9.40 3.94
N LEU A 136 22.34 9.02 3.66
CA LEU A 136 22.09 7.81 2.87
C LEU A 136 22.39 8.05 1.39
N THR A 137 23.18 7.15 0.79
CA THR A 137 23.33 7.10 -0.66
C THR A 137 22.00 6.79 -1.34
N LYS A 138 21.82 7.17 -2.60
CA LYS A 138 20.62 6.84 -3.40
C LYS A 138 20.30 5.33 -3.39
N LYS A 139 21.34 4.49 -3.42
CA LYS A 139 21.19 3.02 -3.35
C LYS A 139 20.60 2.59 -2.00
N GLN A 140 21.08 3.15 -0.89
CA GLN A 140 20.58 2.85 0.45
C GLN A 140 19.15 3.36 0.66
N SER A 141 18.85 4.59 0.24
CA SER A 141 17.50 5.15 0.34
C SER A 141 16.48 4.32 -0.45
N GLY A 142 16.88 3.72 -1.57
CA GLY A 142 16.05 2.81 -2.35
C GLY A 142 15.74 1.47 -1.66
N LEU A 143 16.47 1.09 -0.61
CA LEU A 143 16.21 -0.14 0.16
C LEU A 143 15.16 0.06 1.26
N LEU A 144 14.95 1.29 1.74
CA LEU A 144 14.08 1.57 2.88
C LEU A 144 12.66 1.03 2.70
N PRO A 145 11.97 1.23 1.57
CA PRO A 145 10.62 0.70 1.38
C PRO A 145 10.56 -0.82 1.45
N GLY A 146 11.57 -1.50 0.89
CA GLY A 146 11.67 -2.96 0.93
C GLY A 146 11.85 -3.49 2.35
N LEU A 147 12.69 -2.84 3.16
CA LEU A 147 12.86 -3.21 4.57
C LEU A 147 11.56 -3.08 5.37
N VAL A 148 10.78 -2.04 5.09
CA VAL A 148 9.50 -1.79 5.78
C VAL A 148 8.44 -2.77 5.31
N GLU A 149 8.28 -2.97 4.00
CA GLU A 149 7.33 -3.94 3.45
C GLU A 149 7.54 -5.33 4.05
N LYS A 150 8.78 -5.82 4.09
CA LYS A 150 9.06 -7.15 4.64
C LYS A 150 8.73 -7.25 6.13
N GLN A 151 9.02 -6.21 6.92
CA GLN A 151 8.65 -6.20 8.33
C GLN A 151 7.14 -6.17 8.54
N LEU A 152 6.39 -5.41 7.73
CA LEU A 152 4.93 -5.41 7.77
C LEU A 152 4.35 -6.78 7.40
N LEU A 153 4.90 -7.42 6.36
CA LEU A 153 4.46 -8.75 5.93
C LEU A 153 4.80 -9.85 6.94
N VAL A 154 5.97 -9.79 7.59
CA VAL A 154 6.33 -10.71 8.69
C VAL A 154 5.39 -10.51 9.87
N ALA A 155 5.16 -9.27 10.30
CA ALA A 155 4.23 -8.98 11.38
C ALA A 155 2.79 -9.42 11.08
N TYR A 156 2.36 -9.33 9.81
CA TYR A 156 1.10 -9.92 9.35
C TYR A 156 1.12 -11.44 9.56
N ALA A 157 2.11 -12.12 9.00
CA ALA A 157 2.22 -13.57 9.04
C ALA A 157 2.27 -14.11 10.48
N ASP A 158 3.02 -13.45 11.36
CA ASP A 158 3.12 -13.83 12.77
C ASP A 158 1.78 -13.73 13.49
N ARG A 159 0.96 -12.72 13.15
CA ARG A 159 -0.33 -12.49 13.81
C ARG A 159 -1.48 -13.33 13.25
N TYR A 160 -1.51 -13.55 11.94
CA TYR A 160 -2.66 -14.15 11.26
C TYR A 160 -2.36 -15.53 10.66
N GLY A 161 -1.10 -16.00 10.70
CA GLY A 161 -0.68 -17.29 10.15
C GLY A 161 -0.64 -17.33 8.62
N SER A 162 -0.80 -16.20 7.93
CA SER A 162 -0.78 -16.09 6.47
C SER A 162 -0.28 -14.70 6.02
N LEU A 163 -0.01 -14.51 4.74
CA LEU A 163 0.19 -13.18 4.15
C LEU A 163 -1.16 -12.56 3.72
N PRO A 164 -1.22 -11.25 3.41
CA PRO A 164 -2.39 -10.66 2.79
C PRO A 164 -2.80 -11.43 1.52
N PRO A 165 -4.11 -11.56 1.23
CA PRO A 165 -4.59 -12.37 0.11
C PRO A 165 -3.92 -12.06 -1.24
N LEU A 166 -3.78 -10.78 -1.60
CA LEU A 166 -3.17 -10.38 -2.88
C LEU A 166 -1.64 -10.47 -2.88
N ASN A 167 -1.01 -10.65 -1.72
CA ASN A 167 0.43 -10.95 -1.63
C ASN A 167 0.72 -12.44 -1.87
N LEU A 168 -0.28 -13.32 -1.71
CA LEU A 168 -0.20 -14.75 -2.04
C LEU A 168 -0.53 -15.02 -3.51
N SER A 169 -1.29 -14.12 -4.14
CA SER A 169 -1.59 -14.09 -5.56
C SER A 169 -0.34 -13.74 -6.39
N MET A 170 0.53 -14.72 -6.64
CA MET A 170 1.66 -14.62 -7.57
C MET A 170 1.60 -15.71 -8.63
#